data_AF-A0A6A3BSN3-F1
#
_entry.id   AF-A0A6A3BSN3-F1
#
_cell.length_a   1.000
_cell.length_b   1.000
_cell.length_c   1.000
_cell.angle_alpha   90.00
_cell.angle_beta   90.00
_cell.angle_gamma   90.00
#
_symmetry.space_group_name_H-M   'P 1'
#
loop_
_entity.id
_entity.type
_entity.pdbx_description
1 polymer ?
#
loop_
_entity_poly.entity_id
_entity_poly.type
_entity_poly.pdbx_seq_one_letter_code
_entity_poly.pdbx_strand_id
1 'polypeptide(L)'
;MLFICCLSGNKLSGSGVGTRVSADQYAADTIALQSVVENVYKNVDLKPMIIAPGGFYDSDWFKEYINKTIKFVDVVTHHIYNLGPGVDENLVEKILDPSVLEGESETFSGLQNIIKSSPTSAIAWLGMASKYDMKTYCRQALIGGNYGLLNTTNFEPNPDYYSALLWHRLMGRNVLSTSFNGTEKIRSYTHCAKQSKGITLLLINLDNSTTVEAKLEFNSTMTLRHKHWSHTWHHNHKIHKTTIIKLPKAIYARLRREEYHLTAKDGNLQSQTILLNGNVLSVNSSEIIPPLRPLHVISAKPIMVPPLSIVFVRMPGVIVPACKVQP
;
A
#
# COMPACT_ATOMS: atom_id res chain seq x y z
N MET A 1 3.81 -2.56 24.39
CA MET A 1 5.10 -1.95 24.01
C MET A 1 4.79 -0.62 23.35
N LEU A 2 5.03 0.51 24.03
CA LEU A 2 4.92 1.82 23.41
C LEU A 2 6.16 2.00 22.52
N PHE A 3 5.96 2.18 21.21
CA PHE A 3 7.03 2.64 20.33
C PHE A 3 6.96 4.16 20.29
N ILE A 4 7.81 4.81 21.07
CA ILE A 4 8.05 6.25 20.93
C ILE A 4 9.06 6.42 19.80
N CYS A 5 8.78 7.29 18.85
CA CYS A 5 9.72 7.73 17.82
C CYS A 5 9.89 9.24 17.95
N CYS A 6 11.09 9.74 17.66
CA CYS A 6 11.38 11.17 17.72
C CYS A 6 11.36 11.76 16.31
N LEU A 7 10.56 12.81 16.12
CA LEU A 7 10.47 13.58 14.90
C LEU A 7 11.20 14.92 15.09
N SER A 8 12.08 15.28 14.17
CA SER A 8 12.65 16.63 14.14
C SER A 8 11.82 17.50 13.18
N GLY A 9 11.29 18.63 13.63
CA GLY A 9 10.55 19.55 12.77
C GLY A 9 9.36 18.98 11.98
N ASN A 10 8.72 19.82 11.17
CA ASN A 10 7.64 19.43 10.27
C ASN A 10 7.63 20.38 9.07
N LYS A 11 7.75 19.85 7.84
CA LYS A 11 7.74 20.62 6.59
C LYS A 11 8.79 21.75 6.53
N LEU A 12 9.99 21.47 7.04
CA LEU A 12 11.13 22.40 7.04
C LEU A 12 12.15 22.15 5.91
N SER A 13 12.11 20.95 5.30
CA SER A 13 13.01 20.54 4.22
C SER A 13 12.53 21.01 2.84
N GLY A 14 13.45 21.05 1.87
CA GLY A 14 13.13 21.38 0.48
C GLY A 14 12.52 22.77 0.34
N SER A 15 11.36 22.89 -0.30
CA SER A 15 10.63 24.16 -0.44
C SER A 15 10.10 24.72 0.89
N GLY A 16 9.93 23.89 1.92
CA GLY A 16 9.38 24.28 3.21
C GLY A 16 7.93 24.76 3.19
N VAL A 17 7.34 25.00 4.36
CA VAL A 17 6.04 25.71 4.51
C VAL A 17 6.19 26.77 5.59
N GLY A 18 6.10 28.04 5.19
CA GLY A 18 6.27 29.19 6.07
C GLY A 18 7.74 29.46 6.45
N THR A 19 8.51 28.42 6.77
CA THR A 19 9.95 28.52 7.04
C THR A 19 10.71 27.34 6.44
N ARG A 20 12.02 27.53 6.22
CA ARG A 20 12.93 26.55 5.61
C ARG A 20 14.23 26.48 6.40
N VAL A 21 14.74 25.27 6.58
CA VAL A 21 16.07 25.00 7.17
C VAL A 21 16.96 24.35 6.11
N SER A 22 18.24 24.74 6.05
CA SER A 22 19.20 24.11 5.16
C SER A 22 19.44 22.64 5.56
N ALA A 23 19.83 21.80 4.61
CA ALA A 23 20.13 20.40 4.89
C ALA A 23 21.27 20.26 5.92
N ASP A 24 22.27 21.15 5.85
CA ASP A 24 23.37 21.23 6.82
C ASP A 24 22.91 21.45 8.26
N GLN A 25 22.16 22.53 8.50
CA GLN A 25 21.67 22.86 9.84
C GLN A 25 20.73 21.77 10.35
N TYR A 26 19.82 21.30 9.49
CA TYR A 26 18.86 20.27 9.86
C TYR A 26 19.55 18.94 10.21
N ALA A 27 20.63 18.58 9.51
CA ALA A 27 21.46 17.43 9.86
C ALA A 27 22.13 17.60 11.23
N ALA A 28 22.70 18.78 11.52
CA ALA A 28 23.27 19.09 12.83
C ALA A 28 22.23 18.95 13.95
N ASP A 29 21.01 19.45 13.74
CA ASP A 29 19.90 19.34 14.69
C ASP A 29 19.47 17.89 14.89
N THR A 30 19.47 17.08 13.82
CA THR A 30 19.16 15.64 13.90
C THR A 30 20.20 14.88 14.73
N ILE A 31 21.48 15.19 14.55
CA ILE A 31 22.58 14.59 15.33
C ILE A 31 22.47 15.00 16.80
N ALA A 32 22.15 16.26 17.07
CA ALA A 32 21.92 16.74 18.42
C ALA A 32 20.72 16.02 19.08
N LEU A 33 19.61 15.84 18.35
CA LEU A 33 18.45 15.09 18.82
C LEU A 33 18.79 13.64 19.13
N GLN A 34 19.55 12.96 18.25
CA GLN A 34 20.02 11.60 18.50
C GLN A 34 20.84 11.52 19.78
N SER A 35 21.71 12.50 20.04
CA SER A 35 22.51 12.56 21.27
C SER A 35 21.63 12.74 22.51
N VAL A 36 20.56 13.55 22.42
CA VAL A 36 19.58 13.69 23.51
C VAL A 36 18.86 12.37 23.77
N VAL A 37 18.39 11.68 22.72
CA VAL A 37 17.72 10.38 22.84
C VAL A 37 18.64 9.33 23.47
N GLU A 38 19.88 9.23 23.00
CA GLU A 38 20.89 8.33 23.55
C GLU A 38 21.12 8.57 25.06
N ASN A 39 21.20 9.83 25.48
CA ASN A 39 21.40 10.20 26.87
C ASN A 39 20.18 9.91 27.76
N VAL A 40 18.97 10.25 27.29
CA VAL A 40 17.72 10.03 28.03
C VAL A 40 17.43 8.53 28.18
N TYR A 41 17.69 7.75 27.13
CA TYR A 41 17.39 6.32 27.07
C TYR A 41 18.63 5.43 27.30
N LYS A 42 19.69 5.97 27.94
CA LYS A 42 20.97 5.24 28.14
C LYS A 42 20.86 3.92 28.90
N ASN A 43 19.85 3.79 29.77
CA ASN A 43 19.59 2.59 30.58
C ASN A 43 18.37 1.81 30.07
N VAL A 44 17.95 2.05 28.83
CA VAL A 44 16.80 1.39 28.20
C VAL A 44 17.30 0.57 27.02
N ASP A 45 16.97 -0.72 27.00
CA ASP A 45 17.44 -1.65 25.96
C ASP A 45 16.93 -1.29 24.57
N LEU A 46 15.68 -0.80 24.48
CA LEU A 46 15.06 -0.36 23.23
C LEU A 46 14.93 1.16 23.21
N LYS A 47 15.79 1.77 22.40
CA LYS A 47 15.80 3.23 22.21
C LYS A 47 14.80 3.64 21.12
N PRO A 48 14.18 4.82 21.24
CA PRO A 48 13.37 5.42 20.19
C PRO A 48 14.14 5.54 18.87
N MET A 49 13.45 5.27 17.75
CA MET A 49 13.98 5.56 16.43
C MET A 49 13.90 7.06 16.12
N ILE A 50 14.90 7.57 15.40
CA ILE A 50 14.94 8.92 14.85
C ILE A 50 14.32 8.91 13.45
N ILE A 51 13.25 9.69 13.29
CA ILE A 51 12.49 9.81 12.04
C ILE A 51 12.57 11.26 11.54
N ALA A 52 13.03 11.45 10.31
CA ALA A 52 13.28 12.77 9.73
C ALA A 52 13.38 12.68 8.19
N PRO A 53 13.34 13.78 7.41
CA PRO A 53 13.10 15.15 7.83
C PRO A 53 11.61 15.58 7.92
N GLY A 54 10.67 14.72 7.52
CA GLY A 54 9.24 15.03 7.61
C GLY A 54 8.82 16.27 6.80
N GLY A 55 9.46 16.52 5.66
CA GLY A 55 9.14 17.64 4.78
C GLY A 55 9.06 17.24 3.31
N PHE A 56 9.07 18.22 2.40
CA PHE A 56 8.91 17.95 0.98
C PHE A 56 10.21 17.46 0.35
N TYR A 57 10.09 16.50 -0.56
CA TYR A 57 11.24 15.96 -1.29
C TYR A 57 11.87 17.05 -2.16
N ASP A 58 13.19 17.16 -2.05
CA ASP A 58 14.05 17.97 -2.89
C ASP A 58 15.35 17.17 -3.03
N SER A 59 15.76 16.88 -4.27
CA SER A 59 16.83 15.91 -4.55
C SER A 59 18.15 16.31 -3.89
N ASP A 60 18.57 17.56 -4.07
CA ASP A 60 19.86 18.04 -3.58
C ASP A 60 19.84 18.16 -2.04
N TRP A 61 18.75 18.68 -1.48
CA TRP A 61 18.57 18.78 -0.04
C TRP A 61 18.60 17.40 0.63
N PHE A 62 17.86 16.42 0.11
CA PHE A 62 17.80 15.07 0.69
C PHE A 62 19.14 14.35 0.56
N LYS A 63 19.82 14.49 -0.58
CA LYS A 63 21.14 13.89 -0.80
C LYS A 63 22.16 14.45 0.19
N GLU A 64 22.18 15.76 0.38
CA GLU A 64 23.07 16.40 1.36
C GLU A 64 22.75 15.94 2.79
N TYR A 65 21.47 15.99 3.18
CA TYR A 65 21.01 15.60 4.52
C TYR A 65 21.36 14.14 4.85
N ILE A 66 21.05 13.20 3.95
CA ILE A 66 21.29 11.77 4.15
C ILE A 66 22.80 11.50 4.26
N ASN A 67 23.63 12.14 3.44
CA ASN A 67 25.09 11.99 3.52
C ASN A 67 25.66 12.46 4.87
N LYS A 68 25.05 13.46 5.50
CA LYS A 68 25.46 13.97 6.82
C LYS A 68 24.89 13.18 8.00
N THR A 69 23.80 12.44 7.80
CA THR A 69 23.07 11.75 8.87
C THR A 69 23.11 10.23 8.80
N ILE A 70 24.01 9.63 7.99
CA ILE A 70 24.10 8.19 7.70
C ILE A 70 23.90 7.29 8.94
N LYS A 71 24.48 7.64 10.09
CA LYS A 71 24.45 6.86 11.34
C LYS A 71 23.44 7.35 12.38
N PHE A 72 22.72 8.43 12.08
CA PHE A 72 21.97 9.21 13.05
C PHE A 72 20.48 9.30 12.75
N VAL A 73 20.05 8.87 11.56
CA VAL A 73 18.64 8.75 11.18
C VAL A 73 18.29 7.29 10.89
N ASP A 74 17.20 6.81 11.49
CA ASP A 74 16.73 5.42 11.33
C ASP A 74 15.70 5.31 10.20
N VAL A 75 14.86 6.33 10.03
CA VAL A 75 13.79 6.35 9.01
C VAL A 75 13.76 7.68 8.28
N VAL A 76 13.85 7.63 6.95
CA VAL A 76 13.72 8.80 6.08
C VAL A 76 12.26 9.00 5.67
N THR A 77 11.73 10.19 5.93
CA THR A 77 10.31 10.52 5.68
C THR A 77 10.16 11.78 4.83
N HIS A 78 9.10 11.81 4.03
CA HIS A 78 8.71 12.99 3.28
C HIS A 78 7.18 13.11 3.22
N HIS A 79 6.71 14.31 2.89
CA HIS A 79 5.30 14.61 2.68
C HIS A 79 4.96 14.70 1.19
N ILE A 80 3.74 14.29 0.87
CA ILE A 80 3.15 14.39 -0.46
C ILE A 80 1.73 14.91 -0.33
N TYR A 81 1.37 15.86 -1.18
CA TYR A 81 0.01 16.39 -1.35
C TYR A 81 -0.26 16.64 -2.85
N ASN A 82 -0.14 15.59 -3.65
CA ASN A 82 -0.21 15.65 -5.13
C ASN A 82 -1.55 16.17 -5.69
N LEU A 83 -2.61 16.08 -4.89
CA LEU A 83 -3.95 16.54 -5.25
C LEU A 83 -4.26 17.98 -4.78
N GLY A 84 -3.33 18.62 -4.06
CA GLY A 84 -3.55 19.94 -3.47
C GLY A 84 -4.43 19.90 -2.20
N PRO A 85 -5.05 21.03 -1.83
CA PRO A 85 -5.86 21.12 -0.62
C PRO A 85 -7.20 20.38 -0.76
N GLY A 86 -7.71 19.83 0.34
CA GLY A 86 -9.02 19.13 0.37
C GLY A 86 -10.25 20.03 0.20
N VAL A 87 -10.07 21.30 -0.20
CA VAL A 87 -11.13 22.27 -0.55
C VAL A 87 -11.07 22.66 -2.02
N ASP A 88 -10.19 22.03 -2.81
CA ASP A 88 -10.08 22.28 -4.24
C ASP A 88 -11.34 21.85 -4.98
N GLU A 89 -11.95 22.76 -5.73
CA GLU A 89 -13.18 22.52 -6.50
C GLU A 89 -12.97 21.49 -7.61
N ASN A 90 -11.73 21.34 -8.12
CA ASN A 90 -11.36 20.40 -9.18
C ASN A 90 -10.81 19.08 -8.63
N LEU A 91 -10.96 18.81 -7.32
CA LEU A 91 -10.38 17.63 -6.67
C LEU A 91 -10.85 16.32 -7.31
N VAL A 92 -12.12 16.22 -7.68
CA VAL A 92 -12.67 15.01 -8.31
C VAL A 92 -11.99 14.75 -9.66
N GLU A 93 -11.82 15.78 -10.49
CA GLU A 93 -11.17 15.66 -11.79
C GLU A 93 -9.72 15.20 -11.64
N LYS A 94 -8.99 15.80 -10.69
CA LYS A 94 -7.61 15.42 -10.35
C LYS A 94 -7.47 13.98 -9.85
N ILE A 95 -8.43 13.49 -9.06
CA ILE A 95 -8.44 12.10 -8.57
C ILE A 95 -8.66 11.11 -9.71
N LEU A 96 -9.48 11.47 -10.69
CA LEU A 96 -9.84 10.59 -11.80
C LEU A 96 -8.86 10.65 -12.97
N ASP A 97 -7.93 11.62 -12.97
CA ASP A 97 -6.88 11.75 -13.97
C ASP A 97 -5.66 10.85 -13.65
N PRO A 98 -5.38 9.79 -14.44
CA PRO A 98 -4.24 8.93 -14.22
C PRO A 98 -2.90 9.66 -14.22
N SER A 99 -2.75 10.73 -15.03
CA SER A 99 -1.50 11.48 -15.16
C SER A 99 -1.16 12.26 -13.88
N VAL A 100 -2.16 12.85 -13.24
CA VAL A 100 -2.02 13.52 -11.93
C VAL A 100 -1.61 12.52 -10.84
N LEU A 101 -2.16 11.31 -10.90
CA LEU A 101 -1.79 10.24 -9.96
C LEU A 101 -0.40 9.65 -10.23
N GLU A 102 0.15 9.81 -11.43
CA GLU A 102 1.50 9.36 -11.81
C GLU A 102 2.59 10.37 -11.48
N GLY A 103 2.26 11.65 -11.31
CA GLY A 103 3.21 12.74 -11.03
C GLY A 103 4.12 12.51 -9.81
N GLU A 104 3.72 11.64 -8.88
CA GLU A 104 4.53 11.31 -7.69
C GLU A 104 5.52 10.16 -7.90
N SER A 105 5.47 9.47 -9.04
CA SER A 105 6.36 8.34 -9.34
C SER A 105 7.83 8.77 -9.36
N GLU A 106 8.12 9.96 -9.89
CA GLU A 106 9.46 10.55 -9.91
C GLU A 106 9.98 10.81 -8.50
N THR A 107 9.17 11.45 -7.64
CA THR A 107 9.49 11.68 -6.22
C THR A 107 9.88 10.37 -5.53
N PHE A 108 9.07 9.32 -5.70
CA PHE A 108 9.32 8.01 -5.09
C PHE A 108 10.60 7.36 -5.61
N SER A 109 10.80 7.37 -6.93
CA SER A 109 12.01 6.79 -7.56
C SER A 109 13.28 7.55 -7.18
N GLY A 110 13.23 8.87 -7.13
CA GLY A 110 14.35 9.74 -6.73
C GLY A 110 14.79 9.45 -5.31
N LEU A 111 13.85 9.46 -4.35
CA LEU A 111 14.16 9.13 -2.96
C LEU A 111 14.71 7.70 -2.80
N GLN A 112 14.11 6.73 -3.50
CA GLN A 112 14.58 5.35 -3.51
C GLN A 112 16.03 5.26 -4.01
N ASN A 113 16.37 5.97 -5.08
CA ASN A 113 17.72 6.01 -5.63
C ASN A 113 18.72 6.64 -4.67
N ILE A 114 18.36 7.73 -3.99
CA ILE A 114 19.23 8.36 -2.97
C ILE A 114 19.50 7.38 -1.81
N ILE A 115 18.46 6.72 -1.30
CA ILE A 115 18.61 5.74 -0.21
C ILE A 115 19.47 4.55 -0.66
N LYS A 116 19.21 3.98 -1.85
CA LYS A 116 19.96 2.82 -2.37
C LYS A 116 21.41 3.13 -2.73
N SER A 117 21.71 4.37 -3.09
CA SER A 117 23.08 4.81 -3.41
C SER A 117 23.86 5.31 -2.19
N SER A 118 23.19 5.47 -1.04
CA SER A 118 23.79 5.86 0.23
C SER A 118 24.10 4.62 1.10
N PRO A 119 25.14 4.65 1.95
CA PRO A 119 25.39 3.62 2.94
C PRO A 119 24.42 3.68 4.15
N THR A 120 23.39 4.53 4.11
CA THR A 120 22.37 4.61 5.17
C THR A 120 21.56 3.32 5.30
N SER A 121 21.07 3.04 6.51
CA SER A 121 20.14 1.94 6.78
C SER A 121 18.66 2.35 6.70
N ALA A 122 18.38 3.61 6.37
CA ALA A 122 17.04 4.17 6.40
C ALA A 122 16.10 3.66 5.29
N ILE A 123 14.77 3.79 5.52
CA ILE A 123 13.70 3.23 4.67
C ILE A 123 12.61 4.28 4.29
N ALA A 124 11.98 4.18 3.10
CA ALA A 124 10.94 5.11 2.57
C ALA A 124 9.47 4.54 2.58
N TRP A 125 8.37 5.31 2.34
CA TRP A 125 6.91 5.00 2.66
C TRP A 125 5.74 5.17 1.53
N LEU A 126 4.61 4.39 1.56
CA LEU A 126 3.83 3.56 0.53
C LEU A 126 2.68 4.10 -0.41
N GLY A 127 2.35 3.33 -1.48
CA GLY A 127 1.24 3.43 -2.46
C GLY A 127 1.62 2.82 -3.83
N MET A 128 1.70 3.65 -4.89
CA MET A 128 2.73 3.45 -5.93
C MET A 128 4.11 3.26 -5.30
N ALA A 129 4.36 3.95 -4.20
CA ALA A 129 5.54 3.81 -3.39
C ALA A 129 5.83 2.35 -2.95
N SER A 130 4.84 1.44 -2.79
CA SER A 130 5.15 0.03 -2.46
C SER A 130 6.00 -0.64 -3.54
N LYS A 131 5.78 -0.25 -4.81
CA LYS A 131 6.58 -0.66 -5.98
C LYS A 131 8.02 -0.15 -5.89
N TYR A 132 8.25 0.95 -5.19
CA TYR A 132 9.54 1.60 -4.97
C TYR A 132 10.13 1.28 -3.58
N ASP A 133 9.87 0.06 -3.07
CA ASP A 133 10.41 -0.48 -1.81
C ASP A 133 10.03 0.26 -0.53
N MET A 134 8.98 1.08 -0.59
CA MET A 134 8.50 1.77 0.58
C MET A 134 7.77 0.87 1.59
N LYS A 135 8.03 1.02 2.90
CA LYS A 135 7.68 0.07 3.96
C LYS A 135 6.36 0.35 4.70
N THR A 136 6.02 1.60 4.97
CA THR A 136 4.78 1.91 5.72
C THR A 136 4.18 3.23 5.19
N TYR A 137 3.03 3.72 5.65
CA TYR A 137 2.43 4.99 5.21
C TYR A 137 1.66 5.62 6.38
N CYS A 138 1.82 6.92 6.59
CA CYS A 138 1.10 7.67 7.62
C CYS A 138 0.00 8.50 6.96
N ARG A 139 -1.26 8.05 7.09
CA ARG A 139 -2.42 8.80 6.59
C ARG A 139 -2.64 10.03 7.46
N GLN A 140 -2.41 11.21 6.89
CA GLN A 140 -2.94 12.46 7.42
C GLN A 140 -4.44 12.53 7.05
N ALA A 141 -5.40 12.47 7.98
CA ALA A 141 -5.29 12.21 9.42
C ALA A 141 -6.30 11.13 9.83
N LEU A 142 -6.14 10.54 11.02
CA LEU A 142 -7.18 9.70 11.60
C LEU A 142 -8.47 10.52 11.83
N ILE A 143 -8.33 11.72 12.40
CA ILE A 143 -9.40 12.69 12.62
C ILE A 143 -8.86 14.10 12.36
N GLY A 144 -9.71 14.99 11.84
CA GLY A 144 -9.36 16.38 11.55
C GLY A 144 -9.10 16.65 10.05
N GLY A 145 -9.39 17.88 9.64
CA GLY A 145 -9.38 18.29 8.23
C GLY A 145 -10.45 17.58 7.39
N ASN A 146 -10.57 17.97 6.12
CA ASN A 146 -11.54 17.36 5.18
C ASN A 146 -11.13 15.96 4.70
N TYR A 147 -9.90 15.54 5.02
CA TYR A 147 -9.30 14.27 4.61
C TYR A 147 -9.20 13.26 5.77
N GLY A 148 -9.83 13.55 6.91
CA GLY A 148 -9.86 12.67 8.08
C GLY A 148 -10.52 11.33 7.77
N LEU A 149 -9.99 10.23 8.31
CA LEU A 149 -10.63 8.92 8.19
C LEU A 149 -11.93 8.83 9.01
N LEU A 150 -12.05 9.62 10.06
CA LEU A 150 -13.24 9.74 10.89
C LEU A 150 -13.83 11.15 10.74
N ASN A 151 -15.15 11.22 10.73
CA ASN A 151 -15.88 12.46 10.84
C ASN A 151 -15.58 13.13 12.20
N THR A 152 -15.32 14.44 12.18
CA THR A 152 -14.89 15.20 13.36
C THR A 152 -15.97 15.42 14.41
N THR A 153 -17.25 15.28 14.02
CA THR A 153 -18.39 15.57 14.88
C THR A 153 -18.96 14.30 15.52
N ASN A 154 -19.16 13.26 14.72
CA ASN A 154 -19.81 12.03 15.18
C ASN A 154 -18.89 10.81 15.22
N PHE A 155 -17.60 10.97 14.86
CA PHE A 155 -16.60 9.89 14.80
C PHE A 155 -16.95 8.73 13.87
N GLU A 156 -17.97 8.87 13.03
CA GLU A 156 -18.31 7.85 12.05
C GLU A 156 -17.19 7.72 11.00
N PRO A 157 -16.86 6.49 10.57
CA PRO A 157 -15.83 6.29 9.57
C PRO A 157 -16.26 6.83 8.19
N ASN A 158 -15.41 7.67 7.60
CA ASN A 158 -15.53 8.12 6.22
C ASN A 158 -15.19 6.99 5.24
N PRO A 159 -15.58 7.08 3.95
CA PRO A 159 -15.32 6.05 2.93
C PRO A 159 -13.88 5.51 2.90
N ASP A 160 -12.89 6.40 3.01
CA ASP A 160 -11.46 6.05 3.02
C ASP A 160 -11.06 5.09 4.16
N TYR A 161 -11.75 5.16 5.30
CA TYR A 161 -11.50 4.25 6.42
C TYR A 161 -11.76 2.80 6.02
N TYR A 162 -12.86 2.53 5.30
CA TYR A 162 -13.23 1.18 4.90
C TYR A 162 -12.27 0.61 3.84
N SER A 163 -11.82 1.45 2.90
CA SER A 163 -10.76 1.11 1.95
C SER A 163 -9.45 0.77 2.67
N ALA A 164 -9.04 1.59 3.65
CA ALA A 164 -7.85 1.35 4.46
C ALA A 164 -7.98 0.09 5.33
N LEU A 165 -9.18 -0.20 5.86
CA LEU A 165 -9.46 -1.39 6.65
C LEU A 165 -9.39 -2.67 5.81
N LEU A 166 -9.92 -2.67 4.58
CA LEU A 166 -9.78 -3.79 3.64
C LEU A 166 -8.33 -4.00 3.25
N TRP A 167 -7.62 -2.92 2.90
CA TRP A 167 -6.17 -2.99 2.65
C TRP A 167 -5.45 -3.63 3.84
N HIS A 168 -5.71 -3.13 5.05
CA HIS A 168 -5.10 -3.65 6.26
C HIS A 168 -5.44 -5.13 6.50
N ARG A 169 -6.65 -5.60 6.19
CA ARG A 169 -7.03 -7.00 6.42
C ARG A 169 -6.49 -7.95 5.34
N LEU A 170 -6.40 -7.50 4.10
CA LEU A 170 -6.19 -8.37 2.94
C LEU A 170 -4.78 -8.30 2.33
N MET A 171 -4.17 -7.11 2.28
CA MET A 171 -2.90 -6.88 1.58
C MET A 171 -1.71 -7.16 2.50
N GLY A 172 -0.88 -8.13 2.13
CA GLY A 172 0.30 -8.53 2.90
C GLY A 172 1.52 -7.63 2.63
N ARG A 173 2.63 -7.94 3.32
CA ARG A 173 3.87 -7.14 3.25
C ARG A 173 4.68 -7.33 1.98
N ASN A 174 4.55 -8.49 1.33
CA ASN A 174 5.33 -8.83 0.14
C ASN A 174 4.57 -8.35 -1.12
N VAL A 175 5.13 -7.36 -1.80
CA VAL A 175 4.60 -6.80 -3.05
C VAL A 175 5.01 -7.68 -4.23
N LEU A 176 4.10 -7.92 -5.18
CA LEU A 176 4.37 -8.65 -6.41
C LEU A 176 4.36 -7.70 -7.61
N SER A 177 5.27 -7.94 -8.56
CA SER A 177 5.25 -7.22 -9.83
C SER A 177 3.94 -7.49 -10.56
N THR A 178 3.22 -6.43 -10.91
CA THR A 178 1.90 -6.47 -11.55
C THR A 178 1.91 -5.46 -12.69
N SER A 179 1.38 -5.88 -13.84
CA SER A 179 1.05 -5.00 -14.95
C SER A 179 -0.39 -5.25 -15.38
N PHE A 180 -1.01 -4.23 -15.96
CA PHE A 180 -2.32 -4.34 -16.58
C PHE A 180 -2.17 -4.12 -18.08
N ASN A 181 -2.66 -5.07 -18.88
CA ASN A 181 -2.72 -4.91 -20.33
C ASN A 181 -4.14 -4.45 -20.71
N GLY A 182 -4.30 -3.17 -21.02
CA GLY A 182 -5.59 -2.56 -21.30
C GLY A 182 -5.55 -1.04 -21.15
N THR A 183 -6.65 -0.44 -20.70
CA THR A 183 -6.74 1.01 -20.46
C THR A 183 -5.87 1.47 -19.28
N GLU A 184 -5.29 2.66 -19.40
CA GLU A 184 -4.53 3.35 -18.36
C GLU A 184 -5.41 3.80 -17.18
N LYS A 185 -6.74 3.80 -17.35
CA LYS A 185 -7.70 4.09 -16.28
C LYS A 185 -7.87 2.94 -15.28
N ILE A 186 -7.29 1.77 -15.54
CA ILE A 186 -7.21 0.69 -14.57
C ILE A 186 -5.85 0.70 -13.89
N ARG A 187 -5.87 0.83 -12.57
CA ARG A 187 -4.69 0.66 -11.73
C ARG A 187 -4.76 -0.70 -11.06
N SER A 188 -3.66 -1.45 -11.10
CA SER A 188 -3.58 -2.79 -10.55
C SER A 188 -2.38 -2.96 -9.62
N TYR A 189 -2.61 -3.59 -8.47
CA TYR A 189 -1.58 -3.88 -7.48
C TYR A 189 -1.80 -5.30 -6.95
N THR A 190 -0.72 -6.05 -6.75
CA THR A 190 -0.80 -7.40 -6.18
C THR A 190 0.18 -7.56 -5.04
N HIS A 191 -0.30 -8.09 -3.92
CA HIS A 191 0.51 -8.45 -2.77
C HIS A 191 0.29 -9.93 -2.43
N CYS A 192 1.21 -10.54 -1.70
CA CYS A 192 0.91 -11.77 -0.99
C CYS A 192 -0.24 -11.53 0.01
N ALA A 193 -1.09 -12.53 0.25
CA ALA A 193 -2.19 -12.38 1.20
C ALA A 193 -1.66 -12.21 2.64
N LYS A 194 -2.27 -11.32 3.43
CA LYS A 194 -1.75 -10.95 4.76
C LYS A 194 -1.81 -12.08 5.80
N GLN A 195 -2.95 -12.76 5.89
CA GLN A 195 -3.23 -13.74 6.95
C GLN A 195 -3.43 -15.16 6.39
N SER A 196 -3.05 -15.40 5.14
CA SER A 196 -3.20 -16.72 4.52
C SER A 196 -2.20 -16.93 3.39
N LYS A 197 -2.21 -18.16 2.87
CA LYS A 197 -1.64 -18.46 1.56
C LYS A 197 -2.43 -17.74 0.47
N GLY A 198 -1.80 -17.59 -0.69
CA GLY A 198 -2.40 -16.91 -1.82
C GLY A 198 -1.84 -15.52 -2.06
N ILE A 199 -2.52 -14.83 -2.97
CA ILE A 199 -2.29 -13.44 -3.31
C ILE A 199 -3.57 -12.64 -3.08
N THR A 200 -3.41 -11.33 -2.93
CA THR A 200 -4.51 -10.36 -2.94
C THR A 200 -4.20 -9.33 -4.03
N LEU A 201 -5.18 -9.09 -4.89
CA LEU A 201 -5.16 -8.05 -5.91
C LEU A 201 -6.00 -6.86 -5.44
N LEU A 202 -5.58 -5.66 -5.84
CA LEU A 202 -6.35 -4.43 -5.79
C LEU A 202 -6.47 -3.91 -7.22
N LEU A 203 -7.70 -3.74 -7.69
CA LEU A 203 -8.03 -3.12 -8.98
C LEU A 203 -8.81 -1.83 -8.72
N ILE A 204 -8.42 -0.73 -9.34
CA ILE A 204 -9.10 0.55 -9.25
C ILE A 204 -9.49 0.97 -10.66
N ASN A 205 -10.77 1.23 -10.88
CA ASN A 205 -11.28 1.72 -12.15
C ASN A 205 -11.63 3.19 -12.05
N LEU A 206 -10.89 4.02 -12.78
CA LEU A 206 -11.09 5.47 -12.88
C LEU A 206 -12.00 5.85 -14.06
N ASP A 207 -12.40 4.89 -14.90
CA ASP A 207 -13.38 5.16 -15.95
C ASP A 207 -14.78 5.32 -15.35
N ASN A 208 -15.53 6.28 -15.89
CA ASN A 208 -16.86 6.67 -15.40
C ASN A 208 -18.02 5.97 -16.11
N SER A 209 -17.75 5.19 -17.16
CA SER A 209 -18.78 4.58 -18.00
C SER A 209 -18.59 3.10 -18.23
N THR A 210 -17.35 2.61 -18.17
CA THR A 210 -16.99 1.29 -18.64
C THR A 210 -16.71 0.32 -17.49
N THR A 211 -17.43 -0.81 -17.48
CA THR A 211 -17.05 -1.96 -16.66
C THR A 211 -15.93 -2.72 -17.35
N VAL A 212 -14.82 -2.98 -16.65
CA VAL A 212 -13.70 -3.75 -17.19
C VAL A 212 -13.80 -5.21 -16.78
N GLU A 213 -13.60 -6.12 -17.74
CA GLU A 213 -13.44 -7.56 -17.49
C GLU A 213 -11.96 -7.91 -17.33
N ALA A 214 -11.47 -7.96 -16.09
CA ALA A 214 -10.09 -8.32 -15.80
C ALA A 214 -9.89 -9.85 -15.76
N LYS A 215 -8.89 -10.35 -16.48
CA LYS A 215 -8.45 -11.75 -16.43
C LYS A 215 -7.04 -11.81 -15.89
N LEU A 216 -6.79 -12.76 -14.98
CA LEU A 216 -5.48 -12.93 -14.37
C LEU A 216 -4.61 -13.86 -15.21
N GLU A 217 -3.42 -13.40 -15.55
CA GLU A 217 -2.37 -14.19 -16.20
C GLU A 217 -1.10 -14.21 -15.34
N PHE A 218 -0.32 -15.28 -15.46
CA PHE A 218 0.92 -15.48 -14.70
C PHE A 218 2.09 -15.71 -15.65
N ASN A 219 3.21 -15.04 -15.41
CA ASN A 219 4.35 -15.03 -16.33
C ASN A 219 5.18 -16.33 -16.39
N SER A 220 5.08 -17.29 -15.43
CA SER A 220 5.41 -18.75 -15.54
C SER A 220 5.74 -19.45 -14.19
N THR A 221 5.63 -20.81 -14.22
CA THR A 221 5.96 -21.86 -13.22
C THR A 221 5.39 -21.72 -11.80
N MET A 222 4.09 -22.05 -11.67
CA MET A 222 3.42 -22.20 -10.37
C MET A 222 3.00 -23.65 -10.14
N THR A 223 3.44 -24.25 -9.04
CA THR A 223 3.01 -25.58 -8.62
C THR A 223 1.84 -25.46 -7.65
N LEU A 224 0.72 -26.16 -7.94
CA LEU A 224 -0.39 -26.31 -7.00
C LEU A 224 -0.14 -27.49 -6.05
N ARG A 225 -0.70 -27.40 -4.84
CA ARG A 225 -0.63 -28.46 -3.84
C ARG A 225 -1.55 -29.61 -4.27
N HIS A 226 -0.97 -30.71 -4.75
CA HIS A 226 -1.68 -31.99 -4.85
C HIS A 226 -1.82 -32.58 -3.45
N LYS A 227 -3.04 -32.82 -2.95
CA LYS A 227 -3.30 -33.82 -1.91
C LYS A 227 -3.72 -35.10 -2.64
N HIS A 228 -2.74 -35.91 -3.04
CA HIS A 228 -2.96 -37.32 -3.31
C HIS A 228 -2.16 -38.10 -2.27
N TRP A 229 -2.86 -38.83 -1.41
CA TRP A 229 -2.26 -39.85 -0.57
C TRP A 229 -2.13 -41.09 -1.43
N SER A 230 -0.92 -41.39 -1.90
CA SER A 230 -0.58 -42.70 -2.44
C SER A 230 0.89 -42.97 -2.13
N HIS A 231 1.10 -43.95 -1.25
CA HIS A 231 2.39 -44.49 -0.91
C HIS A 231 3.02 -45.15 -2.14
N THR A 232 4.21 -44.73 -2.56
CA THR A 232 5.23 -45.61 -3.14
C THR A 232 6.56 -44.87 -3.24
N TRP A 233 7.59 -45.48 -2.67
CA TRP A 233 9.00 -45.12 -2.80
C TRP A 233 9.51 -45.48 -4.20
N HIS A 234 10.35 -44.65 -4.82
CA HIS A 234 11.53 -45.08 -5.62
C HIS A 234 12.43 -43.88 -5.99
N HIS A 235 13.75 -44.12 -5.90
CA HIS A 235 14.85 -43.22 -6.27
C HIS A 235 15.02 -43.11 -7.79
N ASN A 236 15.22 -41.91 -8.35
CA ASN A 236 16.48 -41.48 -8.99
C ASN A 236 16.38 -40.17 -9.82
N HIS A 237 17.52 -39.46 -9.85
CA HIS A 237 18.00 -38.40 -10.76
C HIS A 237 17.09 -37.20 -11.11
N LYS A 238 17.37 -36.04 -10.49
CA LYS A 238 16.80 -34.74 -10.86
C LYS A 238 17.61 -34.06 -11.96
N ILE A 239 17.16 -34.20 -13.19
CA ILE A 239 17.42 -33.24 -14.27
C ILE A 239 16.45 -32.07 -14.06
N HIS A 240 16.96 -30.86 -13.80
CA HIS A 240 16.14 -29.64 -13.71
C HIS A 240 15.67 -29.22 -15.10
N LYS A 241 14.63 -29.89 -15.62
CA LYS A 241 13.86 -29.43 -16.78
C LYS A 241 12.78 -28.46 -16.29
N THR A 242 12.91 -27.18 -16.63
CA THR A 242 11.90 -26.15 -16.41
C THR A 242 10.75 -26.33 -17.38
N THR A 243 9.77 -27.14 -17.00
CA THR A 243 8.51 -27.27 -17.74
C THR A 243 7.54 -26.17 -17.28
N ILE A 244 7.16 -25.27 -18.21
CA ILE A 244 6.10 -24.29 -18.01
C ILE A 244 4.77 -25.05 -17.93
N ILE A 245 4.25 -25.26 -16.72
CA ILE A 245 2.92 -25.85 -16.54
C ILE A 245 1.89 -24.71 -16.49
N LYS A 246 1.22 -24.44 -17.62
CA LYS A 246 -0.05 -23.69 -17.63
C LYS A 246 -1.07 -24.51 -16.83
N LEU A 247 -1.82 -23.86 -15.94
CA LEU A 247 -2.87 -24.52 -15.17
C LEU A 247 -3.90 -25.19 -16.11
N PRO A 248 -4.29 -26.45 -15.89
CA PRO A 248 -5.44 -27.01 -16.58
C PRO A 248 -6.69 -26.20 -16.20
N LYS A 249 -7.42 -25.69 -17.21
CA LYS A 249 -8.68 -24.91 -17.04
C LYS A 249 -9.65 -25.56 -16.04
N ALA A 250 -9.65 -26.89 -15.94
CA ALA A 250 -10.49 -27.67 -15.03
C ALA A 250 -10.26 -27.43 -13.52
N ILE A 251 -9.04 -27.15 -13.08
CA ILE A 251 -8.74 -26.90 -11.65
C ILE A 251 -9.13 -25.48 -11.25
N TYR A 252 -8.85 -24.50 -12.13
CA TYR A 252 -9.25 -23.12 -11.91
C TYR A 252 -10.78 -22.93 -11.89
N ALA A 253 -11.51 -23.81 -12.58
CA ALA A 253 -12.97 -23.86 -12.56
C ALA A 253 -13.58 -24.33 -11.22
N ARG A 254 -12.80 -24.96 -10.33
CA ARG A 254 -13.25 -25.41 -8.99
C ARG A 254 -12.81 -24.51 -7.85
N LEU A 255 -11.78 -23.69 -8.05
CA LEU A 255 -11.31 -22.75 -7.04
C LEU A 255 -12.27 -21.57 -6.92
N ARG A 256 -12.49 -21.13 -5.68
CA ARG A 256 -13.20 -19.89 -5.39
C ARG A 256 -12.23 -18.82 -4.92
N ARG A 257 -12.46 -17.61 -5.40
CA ARG A 257 -11.83 -16.37 -4.92
C ARG A 257 -12.85 -15.55 -4.15
N GLU A 258 -12.35 -14.72 -3.26
CA GLU A 258 -13.15 -13.76 -2.50
C GLU A 258 -13.03 -12.38 -3.18
N GLU A 259 -14.14 -11.70 -3.40
CA GLU A 259 -14.18 -10.36 -3.98
C GLU A 259 -14.88 -9.37 -3.04
N TYR A 260 -14.28 -8.18 -2.93
CA TYR A 260 -14.75 -7.07 -2.11
C TYR A 260 -14.83 -5.83 -3.01
N HIS A 261 -16.03 -5.54 -3.50
CA HIS A 261 -16.31 -4.42 -4.39
C HIS A 261 -16.76 -3.23 -3.57
N LEU A 262 -15.97 -2.16 -3.59
CA LEU A 262 -16.30 -0.89 -2.99
C LEU A 262 -16.82 0.07 -4.06
N THR A 263 -18.01 0.60 -3.83
CA THR A 263 -18.64 1.60 -4.69
C THR A 263 -19.27 2.71 -3.85
N ALA A 264 -19.37 3.91 -4.42
CA ALA A 264 -20.07 4.99 -3.79
C ALA A 264 -21.59 4.79 -3.90
N LYS A 265 -22.34 5.19 -2.86
CA LYS A 265 -23.81 5.12 -2.88
C LYS A 265 -24.36 5.88 -4.08
N ASP A 266 -25.26 5.22 -4.83
CA ASP A 266 -25.92 5.76 -6.02
C ASP A 266 -24.95 6.22 -7.14
N GLY A 267 -23.70 5.74 -7.12
CA GLY A 267 -22.65 6.17 -8.05
C GLY A 267 -22.12 7.59 -7.79
N ASN A 268 -22.56 8.25 -6.70
CA ASN A 268 -22.13 9.59 -6.35
C ASN A 268 -20.78 9.56 -5.63
N LEU A 269 -19.70 9.94 -6.32
CA LEU A 269 -18.34 9.99 -5.76
C LEU A 269 -18.17 10.92 -4.55
N GLN A 270 -19.07 11.89 -4.35
CA GLN A 270 -19.06 12.78 -3.20
C GLN A 270 -19.86 12.21 -2.01
N SER A 271 -20.48 11.05 -2.17
CA SER A 271 -21.21 10.37 -1.08
C SER A 271 -20.26 10.02 0.07
N GLN A 272 -20.65 10.34 1.30
CA GLN A 272 -19.99 9.85 2.51
C GLN A 272 -20.38 8.41 2.85
N THR A 273 -21.32 7.83 2.12
CA THR A 273 -21.71 6.43 2.26
C THR A 273 -21.04 5.58 1.18
N ILE A 274 -20.33 4.53 1.63
CA ILE A 274 -19.72 3.51 0.78
C ILE A 274 -20.47 2.18 0.90
N LEU A 275 -20.51 1.44 -0.20
CA LEU A 275 -21.11 0.12 -0.29
C LEU A 275 -20.00 -0.93 -0.39
N LEU A 276 -20.14 -2.04 0.31
CA LEU A 276 -19.37 -3.26 0.08
C LEU A 276 -20.28 -4.31 -0.54
N ASN A 277 -19.96 -4.71 -1.77
CA ASN A 277 -20.73 -5.71 -2.52
C ASN A 277 -22.23 -5.34 -2.59
N GLY A 278 -22.52 -4.05 -2.76
CA GLY A 278 -23.88 -3.50 -2.81
C GLY A 278 -24.55 -3.24 -1.45
N ASN A 279 -23.89 -3.54 -0.33
CA ASN A 279 -24.44 -3.31 1.02
C ASN A 279 -23.78 -2.11 1.69
N VAL A 280 -24.56 -1.24 2.31
CA VAL A 280 -24.04 -0.06 3.01
C VAL A 280 -23.10 -0.49 4.14
N LEU A 281 -21.89 0.09 4.17
CA LEU A 281 -21.01 0.01 5.32
C LEU A 281 -21.28 1.19 6.26
N SER A 282 -21.83 0.87 7.43
CA SER A 282 -22.06 1.83 8.52
C SER A 282 -21.80 1.13 9.84
N VAL A 283 -21.30 1.87 10.83
CA VAL A 283 -21.22 1.37 12.20
C VAL A 283 -22.64 1.11 12.71
N ASN A 284 -22.82 0.02 13.45
CA ASN A 284 -24.13 -0.27 14.05
C ASN A 284 -24.37 0.62 15.28
N SER A 285 -25.54 0.52 15.91
CA SER A 285 -25.90 1.26 17.13
C SER A 285 -24.99 0.98 18.34
N SER A 286 -24.12 -0.02 18.26
CA SER A 286 -23.10 -0.34 19.25
C SER A 286 -21.71 0.15 18.86
N GLU A 287 -21.60 1.01 17.82
CA GLU A 287 -20.36 1.57 17.29
C GLU A 287 -19.39 0.51 16.74
N ILE A 288 -19.92 -0.68 16.39
CA ILE A 288 -19.13 -1.78 15.85
C ILE A 288 -19.15 -1.73 14.33
N ILE A 289 -17.96 -1.82 13.74
CA ILE A 289 -17.79 -1.96 12.29
C ILE A 289 -18.35 -3.31 11.84
N PRO A 290 -19.27 -3.34 10.85
CA PRO A 290 -19.89 -4.57 10.41
C PRO A 290 -18.85 -5.54 9.79
N PRO A 291 -19.12 -6.85 9.80
CA PRO A 291 -18.27 -7.82 9.11
C PRO A 291 -18.16 -7.49 7.62
N LEU A 292 -16.93 -7.40 7.12
CA LEU A 292 -16.67 -7.15 5.70
C LEU A 292 -16.79 -8.49 4.95
N ARG A 293 -17.99 -8.81 4.46
CA ARG A 293 -18.29 -10.12 3.84
C ARG A 293 -17.93 -10.11 2.34
N PRO A 294 -17.12 -11.08 1.86
CA PRO A 294 -16.81 -11.20 0.45
C PRO A 294 -17.92 -11.86 -0.37
N LEU A 295 -17.91 -11.58 -1.67
CA LEU A 295 -18.53 -12.45 -2.67
C LEU A 295 -17.60 -13.61 -3.00
N HIS A 296 -18.14 -14.82 -3.15
CA HIS A 296 -17.37 -16.00 -3.51
C HIS A 296 -17.58 -16.35 -4.97
N VAL A 297 -16.59 -16.02 -5.80
CA VAL A 297 -16.67 -16.18 -7.26
C VAL A 297 -15.77 -17.31 -7.72
N ILE A 298 -16.18 -18.04 -8.76
CA ILE A 298 -15.34 -19.08 -9.38
C ILE A 298 -14.14 -18.41 -10.04
N SER A 299 -12.92 -18.83 -9.67
CA SER A 299 -11.68 -18.19 -10.10
C SER A 299 -11.50 -18.11 -11.62
N ALA A 300 -12.11 -19.03 -12.38
CA ALA A 300 -12.10 -19.03 -13.85
C ALA A 300 -12.97 -17.97 -14.53
N LYS A 301 -13.93 -17.36 -13.83
CA LYS A 301 -14.69 -16.25 -14.40
C LYS A 301 -13.82 -14.98 -14.46
N PRO A 302 -14.04 -14.05 -15.40
CA PRO A 302 -13.45 -12.72 -15.32
C PRO A 302 -13.78 -12.05 -13.98
N ILE A 303 -12.91 -11.15 -13.53
CA ILE A 303 -13.19 -10.22 -12.43
C ILE A 303 -13.85 -9.01 -13.06
N MET A 304 -15.08 -8.70 -12.67
CA MET A 304 -15.77 -7.50 -13.14
C MET A 304 -15.29 -6.32 -12.31
N VAL A 305 -14.87 -5.23 -12.94
CA VAL A 305 -14.46 -4.00 -12.26
C VAL A 305 -15.37 -2.88 -12.75
N PRO A 306 -16.47 -2.58 -12.03
CA PRO A 306 -17.43 -1.53 -12.42
C PRO A 306 -16.78 -0.15 -12.59
N PRO A 307 -17.43 0.80 -13.28
CA PRO A 307 -16.97 2.18 -13.33
C PRO A 307 -16.78 2.76 -11.92
N LEU A 308 -15.79 3.63 -11.75
CA LEU A 308 -15.55 4.39 -10.50
C LEU A 308 -15.58 3.50 -9.24
N SER A 309 -14.86 2.38 -9.28
CA SER A 309 -14.90 1.37 -8.23
C SER A 309 -13.51 0.90 -7.81
N ILE A 310 -13.46 0.35 -6.59
CA ILE A 310 -12.27 -0.29 -6.04
C ILE A 310 -12.61 -1.74 -5.72
N VAL A 311 -11.85 -2.68 -6.24
CA VAL A 311 -12.10 -4.12 -6.07
C VAL A 311 -10.88 -4.80 -5.46
N PHE A 312 -11.04 -5.35 -4.26
CA PHE A 312 -10.07 -6.27 -3.69
C PHE A 312 -10.44 -7.71 -4.05
N VAL A 313 -9.46 -8.49 -4.49
CA VAL A 313 -9.65 -9.89 -4.88
C VAL A 313 -8.63 -10.77 -4.18
N ARG A 314 -9.07 -11.65 -3.28
CA ARG A 314 -8.20 -12.60 -2.61
C ARG A 314 -8.28 -13.96 -3.27
N MET A 315 -7.12 -14.51 -3.63
CA MET A 315 -6.98 -15.77 -4.34
C MET A 315 -6.22 -16.80 -3.49
N PRO A 316 -6.91 -17.52 -2.59
CA PRO A 316 -6.25 -18.41 -1.62
C PRO A 316 -5.59 -19.64 -2.26
N GLY A 317 -6.08 -20.07 -3.43
CA GLY A 317 -5.57 -21.25 -4.15
C GLY A 317 -4.30 -21.00 -4.97
N VAL A 318 -3.81 -19.77 -5.05
CA VAL A 318 -2.67 -19.38 -5.89
C VAL A 318 -1.35 -19.56 -5.11
N ILE A 319 -0.39 -20.31 -5.65
CA ILE A 319 0.88 -20.57 -4.98
C ILE A 319 2.00 -19.82 -5.68
N VAL A 320 2.40 -18.70 -5.07
CA VAL A 320 3.57 -17.92 -5.49
C VAL A 320 4.74 -18.24 -4.55
N PRO A 321 5.92 -18.63 -5.04
CA PRO A 321 7.08 -18.92 -4.19
C PRO A 321 7.46 -17.77 -3.24
N ALA A 322 7.30 -16.52 -3.68
CA ALA A 322 7.52 -15.32 -2.86
C ALA A 322 6.47 -15.11 -1.75
N CYS A 323 5.33 -15.81 -1.81
CA CYS A 323 4.23 -15.72 -0.84
C CYS A 323 4.20 -16.91 0.12
N LYS A 324 5.33 -17.60 0.30
CA LYS A 324 5.45 -18.57 1.40
C LYS A 324 5.31 -17.80 2.71
N VAL A 325 4.37 -18.25 3.54
CA VAL A 325 4.22 -17.79 4.92
C VAL A 325 5.54 -18.08 5.61
N GLN A 326 6.31 -17.05 5.95
CA GLN A 326 7.45 -17.21 6.84
C GLN A 326 6.89 -17.70 8.18
N PRO A 327 7.50 -18.74 8.79
CA PRO A 327 7.02 -19.33 10.03
C PRO A 327 6.94 -18.31 11.17
#